data_AF-A0A4R5GY03-F1
#
_entry.id   AF-A0A4R5GY03-F1
#
_cell.length_a   1.000
_cell.length_b   1.000
_cell.length_c   1.000
_cell.angle_alpha   90.00
_cell.angle_beta   90.00
_cell.angle_gamma   90.00
#
_symmetry.space_group_name_H-M   'P 1'
#
loop_
_entity.id
_entity.type
_entity.pdbx_description
1 polymer ?
#
loop_
_entity_poly.entity_id
_entity_poly.type
_entity_poly.pdbx_seq_one_letter_code
_entity_poly.pdbx_strand_id
1 'polypeptide(L)'
;MNTKKITEITGVVKDTLRYYEKIGLITPPARSDNGYRIYDKIHLKELKFIKMAQSVGFTLATIKLAVPKLSSPDPSCPVLKKTIKDQIEAIEEKIQELNQAKATLTSWLEINTR
;
A
#
# COMPACT_ATOMS: atom_id res chain seq x y z
N MET A 1 -0.76 14.31 -17.32
CA MET A 1 -1.50 15.04 -16.25
C MET A 1 -0.51 15.63 -15.26
N ASN A 2 -0.77 16.82 -14.72
CA ASN A 2 0.14 17.46 -13.77
C ASN A 2 -0.04 16.92 -12.34
N THR A 3 0.81 17.35 -11.41
CA THR A 3 0.76 16.95 -10.00
C THR A 3 -0.61 17.22 -9.35
N LYS A 4 -1.21 18.40 -9.59
CA LYS A 4 -2.51 18.76 -8.99
C LYS A 4 -3.61 17.76 -9.37
N LYS A 5 -3.71 17.44 -10.66
CA LYS A 5 -4.73 16.53 -11.16
C LYS A 5 -4.55 15.10 -10.65
N ILE A 6 -3.31 14.60 -10.55
CA ILE A 6 -3.09 13.24 -10.03
C ILE A 6 -3.34 13.13 -8.52
N THR A 7 -3.04 14.17 -7.75
CA THR A 7 -3.33 14.21 -6.30
C THR A 7 -4.84 14.19 -6.05
N GLU A 8 -5.63 14.90 -6.85
CA GLU A 8 -7.10 14.89 -6.77
C GLU A 8 -7.69 13.52 -7.11
N ILE A 9 -7.20 12.87 -8.18
CA ILE A 9 -7.72 11.57 -8.62
C ILE A 9 -7.34 10.44 -7.65
N THR A 10 -6.10 10.43 -7.16
CA THR A 10 -5.57 9.32 -6.37
C THR A 10 -5.71 9.55 -4.87
N GLY A 11 -5.91 10.79 -4.42
CA GLY A 11 -5.83 11.18 -3.02
C GLY A 11 -4.47 10.95 -2.39
N VAL A 12 -3.39 10.86 -3.20
CA VAL A 12 -2.01 10.80 -2.73
C VAL A 12 -1.46 12.21 -2.76
N VAL A 13 -0.95 12.71 -1.63
CA VAL A 13 -0.44 14.09 -1.55
C VAL A 13 0.91 14.24 -2.27
N LYS A 14 1.23 15.48 -2.65
CA LYS A 14 2.42 15.81 -3.47
C LYS A 14 3.74 15.30 -2.87
N ASP A 15 3.92 15.43 -1.56
CA ASP A 15 5.16 14.98 -0.92
C ASP A 15 5.27 13.46 -0.87
N THR A 16 4.14 12.75 -0.74
CA THR A 16 4.11 11.29 -0.89
C THR A 16 4.46 10.85 -2.31
N LEU A 17 3.97 11.54 -3.35
CA LEU A 17 4.36 11.26 -4.74
C LEU A 17 5.87 11.42 -4.94
N ARG A 18 6.44 12.52 -4.41
CA ARG A 18 7.90 12.75 -4.46
C ARG A 18 8.67 11.69 -3.70
N TYR A 19 8.14 11.25 -2.57
CA TYR A 19 8.75 10.19 -1.79
C TYR A 19 8.75 8.87 -2.55
N TYR A 20 7.61 8.48 -3.14
CA TYR A 20 7.49 7.26 -3.95
C TYR A 20 8.41 7.30 -5.18
N GLU A 21 8.56 8.45 -5.83
CA GLU A 21 9.54 8.67 -6.90
C GLU A 21 10.97 8.50 -6.37
N LYS A 22 11.31 9.14 -5.24
CA LYS A 22 12.65 9.11 -4.64
C LYS A 22 13.10 7.69 -4.27
N ILE A 23 12.20 6.88 -3.72
CA ILE A 23 12.51 5.50 -3.36
C ILE A 23 12.40 4.55 -4.57
N GLY A 24 12.11 5.05 -5.78
CA GLY A 24 11.97 4.24 -6.99
C GLY A 24 10.80 3.26 -6.94
N LEU A 25 9.74 3.62 -6.21
CA LEU A 25 8.54 2.79 -6.11
C LEU A 25 7.63 3.01 -7.32
N ILE A 26 7.50 4.24 -7.80
CA ILE A 26 6.76 4.56 -9.03
C ILE A 26 7.72 4.85 -10.18
N THR A 27 7.23 4.69 -11.41
CA THR A 27 7.97 5.11 -12.60
C THR A 27 8.29 6.60 -12.52
N PRO A 28 9.53 7.05 -12.81
CA PRO A 28 9.86 8.47 -12.82
C PRO A 28 8.98 9.23 -13.83
N PRO A 29 8.24 10.29 -13.40
CA PRO A 29 7.39 11.04 -14.29
C PRO A 29 8.22 11.85 -15.30
N ALA A 30 7.72 11.93 -16.53
CA ALA A 30 8.29 12.81 -17.54
C ALA A 30 8.22 14.28 -17.09
N ARG A 31 9.03 15.15 -17.69
CA ARG A 31 8.97 16.59 -17.47
C ARG A 31 8.41 17.29 -18.70
N SER A 32 7.56 18.29 -18.48
CA SER A 32 7.11 19.21 -19.53
C SER A 32 8.25 20.14 -19.92
N ASP A 33 8.09 20.87 -21.03
CA ASP A 33 9.04 21.91 -21.45
C ASP A 33 9.23 22.98 -20.36
N ASN A 34 8.17 23.31 -19.63
CA ASN A 34 8.22 24.26 -18.50
C ASN A 34 8.76 23.63 -17.18
N GLY A 35 9.33 22.43 -17.22
CA GLY A 35 9.95 21.75 -16.08
C GLY A 35 9.00 21.05 -15.09
N TYR A 36 7.68 21.06 -15.31
CA TYR A 36 6.71 20.42 -14.43
C TYR A 36 6.62 18.90 -14.66
N ARG A 37 6.30 18.15 -13.60
CA ARG A 37 6.08 16.70 -13.68
C ARG A 37 4.79 16.36 -14.41
N ILE A 38 4.90 15.46 -15.39
CA ILE A 38 3.81 14.89 -16.15
C ILE A 38 3.68 13.42 -15.75
N TYR A 39 2.52 13.11 -15.20
CA TYR A 39 2.08 11.74 -14.91
C TYR A 39 1.14 11.26 -16.02
N ASP A 40 1.10 9.96 -16.25
CA ASP A 40 0.24 9.33 -17.25
C ASP A 40 -0.63 8.23 -16.62
N LYS A 41 -1.22 7.37 -17.46
CA LYS A 41 -2.06 6.26 -16.99
C LYS A 41 -1.26 5.18 -16.24
N ILE A 42 0.04 5.03 -16.49
CA ILE A 42 0.90 4.07 -15.79
C ILE A 42 0.99 4.48 -14.33
N HIS A 43 1.31 5.74 -14.07
CA HIS A 43 1.40 6.29 -12.71
C HIS A 43 0.08 6.12 -11.94
N LEU A 44 -1.08 6.30 -12.59
CA LEU A 44 -2.36 6.05 -11.96
C LEU A 44 -2.55 4.58 -11.54
N LYS A 45 -2.13 3.62 -12.37
CA LYS A 45 -2.19 2.19 -12.03
C LYS A 45 -1.28 1.86 -10.86
N GLU A 46 -0.04 2.36 -10.89
CA GLU A 46 0.94 2.16 -9.82
C GLU A 46 0.43 2.72 -8.48
N LEU A 47 -0.08 3.95 -8.46
CA LEU A 47 -0.58 4.59 -7.24
C LEU A 47 -1.83 3.88 -6.69
N LYS A 48 -2.73 3.43 -7.55
CA LYS A 48 -3.90 2.62 -7.13
C LYS A 48 -3.45 1.29 -6.51
N PHE A 49 -2.48 0.62 -7.13
CA PHE A 49 -1.94 -0.62 -6.60
C PHE A 49 -1.28 -0.41 -5.24
N ILE A 50 -0.45 0.62 -5.09
CA ILE A 50 0.19 0.96 -3.81
C ILE A 50 -0.85 1.18 -2.71
N LYS A 51 -1.90 1.97 -2.98
CA LYS A 51 -2.99 2.18 -2.01
C LYS A 51 -3.69 0.89 -1.61
N MET A 52 -4.02 0.04 -2.59
CA MET A 52 -4.64 -1.26 -2.34
C MET A 52 -3.73 -2.16 -1.49
N ALA A 53 -2.45 -2.24 -1.83
CA ALA A 53 -1.48 -3.05 -1.08
C ALA A 53 -1.28 -2.55 0.36
N GLN A 54 -1.21 -1.22 0.56
CA GLN A 54 -1.16 -0.63 1.91
C GLN A 54 -2.42 -0.93 2.71
N SER A 55 -3.60 -0.96 2.07
CA SER A 55 -4.87 -1.24 2.77
C SER A 55 -4.95 -2.66 3.34
N VAL A 56 -4.20 -3.60 2.76
CA VAL A 56 -4.08 -4.98 3.27
C VAL A 56 -2.85 -5.19 4.15
N GLY A 57 -2.17 -4.10 4.53
CA GLY A 57 -1.07 -4.12 5.50
C GLY A 57 0.33 -4.29 4.91
N PHE A 58 0.51 -4.24 3.59
CA PHE A 58 1.86 -4.26 3.02
C PHE A 58 2.63 -2.97 3.29
N THR A 59 3.91 -3.12 3.62
CA THR A 59 4.84 -1.98 3.69
C THR A 59 5.31 -1.57 2.31
N LEU A 60 5.75 -0.31 2.16
CA LEU A 60 6.31 0.18 0.89
C LEU A 60 7.56 -0.60 0.46
N ALA A 61 8.36 -1.07 1.42
CA ALA A 61 9.53 -1.91 1.15
C ALA A 61 9.11 -3.27 0.56
N THR A 62 8.09 -3.89 1.16
CA THR A 62 7.53 -5.15 0.68
C THR A 62 6.95 -5.01 -0.73
N ILE A 63 6.19 -3.93 -0.98
CA ILE A 63 5.63 -3.64 -2.31
C ILE A 63 6.74 -3.51 -3.36
N LYS A 64 7.81 -2.77 -3.04
CA LYS A 64 8.95 -2.56 -3.94
C LYS A 64 9.69 -3.86 -4.28
N LEU A 65 9.82 -4.77 -3.32
CA LEU A 65 10.53 -6.03 -3.51
C LEU A 65 9.69 -7.08 -4.24
N ALA A 66 8.40 -7.19 -3.89
CA ALA A 66 7.52 -8.25 -4.38
C ALA A 66 6.94 -7.95 -5.76
N VAL A 67 6.86 -6.68 -6.17
CA VAL A 67 6.24 -6.28 -7.43
C VAL A 67 7.20 -5.38 -8.23
N PRO A 68 8.09 -5.98 -9.04
CA PRO A 68 9.07 -5.23 -9.84
C PRO A 68 8.41 -4.26 -10.84
N LYS A 69 7.19 -4.57 -11.28
CA LYS A 69 6.37 -3.72 -12.17
C LYS A 69 4.98 -3.51 -11.56
N LEU A 70 4.81 -2.43 -10.79
CA LEU A 70 3.52 -2.12 -10.15
C LEU A 70 2.39 -1.86 -11.14
N SER A 71 2.70 -1.42 -12.35
CA SER A 71 1.72 -1.17 -13.41
C SER A 71 1.13 -2.44 -14.02
N SER A 72 1.78 -3.59 -13.82
CA SER A 72 1.39 -4.92 -14.29
C SER A 72 1.99 -6.00 -13.37
N PRO A 73 1.45 -6.17 -12.15
CA PRO A 73 1.89 -7.24 -11.26
C PRO A 73 1.64 -8.60 -11.92
N ASP A 74 2.64 -9.48 -11.88
CA ASP A 74 2.53 -10.86 -12.35
C ASP A 74 2.21 -11.78 -11.15
N PRO A 75 0.98 -12.32 -11.05
CA PRO A 75 0.59 -13.21 -9.95
C PRO A 75 1.36 -14.53 -9.93
N SER A 76 1.98 -14.92 -11.05
CA SER A 76 2.79 -16.13 -11.14
C SER A 76 4.18 -15.96 -10.53
N CYS A 77 4.60 -14.72 -10.24
CA CYS A 77 5.88 -14.42 -9.61
C CYS A 77 5.98 -15.14 -8.25
N PRO A 78 6.94 -16.06 -8.05
CA PRO A 78 7.07 -16.81 -6.80
C PRO A 78 7.27 -15.91 -5.58
N VAL A 79 8.00 -14.79 -5.75
CA VAL A 79 8.23 -13.80 -4.70
C VAL A 79 6.91 -13.18 -4.26
N LEU A 80 6.10 -12.70 -5.22
CA LEU A 80 4.79 -12.11 -4.92
C LEU A 80 3.87 -13.11 -4.22
N LYS A 81 3.80 -14.35 -4.71
CA LYS A 81 2.97 -15.40 -4.11
C LYS A 81 3.39 -15.70 -2.68
N LYS A 82 4.70 -15.79 -2.41
CA LYS A 82 5.22 -15.98 -1.05
C LYS A 82 4.85 -14.79 -0.16
N THR A 83 5.12 -13.57 -0.61
CA THR A 83 4.79 -12.34 0.12
C THR A 83 3.31 -12.22 0.46
N ILE A 84 2.41 -12.65 -0.43
CA ILE A 84 0.97 -12.69 -0.16
C ILE A 84 0.65 -13.70 0.94
N LYS A 85 1.25 -14.90 0.92
CA LYS A 85 1.06 -15.91 1.97
C LYS A 85 1.55 -15.40 3.33
N ASP A 86 2.76 -14.87 3.37
CA ASP A 86 3.35 -14.31 4.61
C ASP A 86 2.45 -13.21 5.19
N GLN A 87 1.83 -12.39 4.34
CA GLN A 87 0.89 -11.35 4.78
C GLN A 87 -0.43 -11.91 5.31
N ILE A 88 -0.94 -12.99 4.71
CA ILE A 88 -2.14 -13.68 5.22
C ILE A 88 -1.86 -14.22 6.62
N GLU A 89 -0.72 -14.90 6.82
CA GLU A 89 -0.31 -15.43 8.12
C GLU A 89 -0.21 -14.32 9.17
N ALA A 90 0.44 -13.19 8.83
CA ALA A 90 0.53 -12.04 9.73
C ALA A 90 -0.84 -11.42 10.09
N ILE A 91 -1.78 -11.40 9.14
CA ILE A 91 -3.15 -10.92 9.41
C ILE A 91 -3.88 -11.89 10.34
N GLU A 92 -3.74 -13.21 10.13
CA GLU A 92 -4.36 -14.23 10.97
C GLU A 92 -3.85 -14.16 12.41
N GLU A 93 -2.54 -14.00 12.62
CA GLU A 93 -1.95 -13.76 13.94
C GLU A 93 -2.55 -12.51 14.60
N LYS A 94 -2.66 -11.40 13.84
CA LYS A 94 -3.24 -10.17 14.38
C LYS A 94 -4.72 -10.32 14.77
N ILE A 95 -5.49 -11.08 13.99
CA ILE A 95 -6.89 -11.39 14.32
C ILE A 95 -6.95 -12.17 15.63
N GLN A 96 -6.08 -13.16 15.84
CA GLN A 96 -6.04 -13.93 17.08
C GLN A 96 -5.72 -13.04 18.29
N GLU A 97 -4.70 -12.18 18.19
CA GLU A 97 -4.35 -11.22 19.24
C GLU A 97 -5.53 -10.28 19.59
N LEU A 98 -6.18 -9.72 18.57
CA LEU A 98 -7.29 -8.80 18.77
C LEU A 98 -8.51 -9.49 19.38
N ASN A 99 -8.77 -10.75 19.00
CA ASN A 99 -9.84 -11.54 19.60
C ASN A 99 -9.55 -11.87 21.08
N GLN A 100 -8.29 -12.18 21.43
CA GLN A 100 -7.90 -12.39 22.82
C GLN A 100 -8.06 -11.10 23.64
N ALA A 101 -7.58 -9.97 23.13
CA ALA A 101 -7.74 -8.68 23.79
C ALA A 101 -9.23 -8.33 24.01
N LYS A 102 -10.07 -8.55 22.99
CA LYS A 102 -11.53 -8.37 23.10
C LYS A 102 -12.13 -9.28 24.17
N ALA A 103 -11.73 -10.55 24.24
CA ALA A 103 -12.21 -11.49 25.24
C ALA A 103 -11.83 -11.04 26.67
N THR A 104 -10.60 -10.57 26.87
CA THR A 104 -10.15 -10.01 28.16
C THR A 104 -10.97 -8.78 28.57
N LEU A 105 -11.19 -7.84 27.66
CA LEU A 105 -12.01 -6.66 27.94
C LEU A 105 -13.46 -7.04 28.27
N THR A 106 -13.98 -8.09 27.63
CA THR A 106 -15.35 -8.59 27.87
C THR A 106 -15.46 -9.22 29.26
N SER A 107 -14.46 -10.01 29.70
CA SER A 107 -14.48 -10.61 31.03
C SER A 107 -14.41 -9.58 32.16
N TRP A 108 -13.72 -8.44 31.96
CA TRP A 108 -13.72 -7.34 32.93
C TRP A 108 -15.11 -6.74 33.16
N LEU A 109 -15.98 -6.72 32.15
CA LEU A 109 -17.35 -6.25 32.30
C LEU A 109 -18.21 -7.24 33.10
N GLU A 110 -18.02 -8.54 32.88
CA GLU A 110 -18.78 -9.59 33.60
C GLU A 110 -18.46 -9.65 35.10
N ILE A 111 -17.20 -9.33 35.46
CA ILE A 111 -16.75 -9.31 36.87
C ILE A 111 -17.39 -8.16 37.66
N ASN A 112 -17.68 -7.02 37.02
CA ASN A 112 -18.29 -5.85 37.68
C ASN A 112 -19.82 -5.91 37.79
N THR A 113 -20.46 -6.97 37.27
CA THR A 113 -21.92 -7.16 37.34
C THR A 113 -22.39 -8.10 38.47
N ARG A 114 -21.53 -8.44 39.43
CA ARG A 114 -21.89 -9.12 40.69
C ARG A 114 -21.55 -8.25 41.89
#